data_AF-A0A3C0MDK6-F1
#
_entry.id   AF-A0A3C0MDK6-F1
#
_cell.length_a   1.000
_cell.length_b   1.000
_cell.length_c   1.000
_cell.angle_alpha   90.00
_cell.angle_beta   90.00
_cell.angle_gamma   90.00
#
_symmetry.space_group_name_H-M   'P 1'
#
loop_
_entity.id
_entity.type
_entity.pdbx_description
1 polymer ?
#
loop_
_entity_poly.entity_id
_entity_poly.type
_entity_poly.pdbx_seq_one_letter_code
_entity_poly.pdbx_strand_id
1 'polypeptide(L)'
;MGGGSRYGLTSSFKGCEGVMRDFNAVIAAVLAMNGAQAWANMMPPPPPAVKVDMYSIDAKGMGPKLGHITITETLVGLMFTPDLKGLPPGERGFHVHEVGNCAPGLKDGAMTAGWSAGAHYDPAKTGKHVGPHKEGGHKGDLEVLKVGADGTAKTVAMSK
;
A
#
# COMPACT_ATOMS: atom_id res chain seq x y z
N MET A 1 1.25 -31.12 3.92
CA MET A 1 0.14 -30.58 3.12
C MET A 1 -0.65 -29.63 4.00
N GLY A 2 -0.45 -28.32 3.85
CA GLY A 2 -1.16 -27.29 4.60
C GLY A 2 -1.51 -26.16 3.64
N GLY A 3 -2.70 -26.23 3.05
CA GLY A 3 -3.24 -25.22 2.15
C GLY A 3 -3.60 -23.96 2.92
N GLY A 4 -2.60 -23.14 3.25
CA GLY A 4 -2.83 -21.78 3.69
C GLY A 4 -3.28 -20.96 2.49
N SER A 5 -4.58 -20.67 2.41
CA SER A 5 -5.14 -19.71 1.45
C SER A 5 -4.41 -18.38 1.64
N ARG A 6 -3.46 -18.09 0.75
CA ARG A 6 -2.69 -16.84 0.75
C ARG A 6 -3.63 -15.76 0.24
N TYR A 7 -4.40 -15.17 1.15
CA TYR A 7 -5.03 -13.87 0.91
C TYR A 7 -3.92 -12.83 0.86
N GLY A 8 -3.25 -12.72 -0.30
CA GLY A 8 -2.28 -11.68 -0.55
C GLY A 8 -3.01 -10.37 -0.75
N LEU A 9 -2.75 -9.38 0.10
CA LEU A 9 -3.08 -8.00 -0.21
C LEU A 9 -1.93 -7.46 -1.04
N THR A 10 -2.03 -7.56 -2.36
CA THR A 10 -1.04 -6.95 -3.25
C THR A 10 -1.63 -5.63 -3.78
N SER A 11 -0.87 -4.56 -3.66
CA SER A 11 -1.21 -3.27 -4.25
C SER A 11 -0.92 -3.30 -5.75
N SER A 12 -1.93 -3.00 -6.56
CA SER A 12 -1.75 -2.87 -8.00
C SER A 12 -1.31 -1.45 -8.29
N PHE A 13 -0.03 -1.24 -8.61
CA PHE A 13 0.44 0.01 -9.21
C PHE A 13 0.13 0.03 -10.72
N LYS A 14 -1.01 -0.53 -11.17
CA LYS A 14 -1.53 -0.26 -12.52
C LYS A 14 -2.19 1.12 -12.56
N GLY A 15 -1.31 2.11 -12.50
CA GLY A 15 -1.53 3.53 -12.83
C GLY A 15 -0.28 4.12 -13.48
N CYS A 16 0.49 3.33 -14.24
CA CYS A 16 1.52 3.85 -15.15
C CYS A 16 0.83 4.42 -16.39
N GLU A 17 0.61 5.74 -16.40
CA GLU A 17 0.56 6.68 -17.56
C GLU A 17 -0.22 7.97 -17.18
N GLY A 18 0.15 8.65 -16.09
CA GLY A 18 -0.61 9.87 -15.72
C GLY A 18 -0.01 10.83 -14.71
N VAL A 19 1.01 10.45 -13.94
CA VAL A 19 1.59 11.33 -12.89
C VAL A 19 2.71 12.23 -13.45
N MET A 20 2.56 12.73 -14.67
CA MET A 20 3.43 13.77 -15.27
C MET A 20 2.65 14.73 -16.20
N ARG A 21 1.41 15.03 -15.86
CA ARG A 21 0.71 16.22 -16.39
C ARG A 21 0.00 16.90 -15.23
N ASP A 22 0.07 18.24 -15.23
CA ASP A 22 -0.66 19.17 -14.36
C ASP A 22 0.12 19.84 -13.21
N PHE A 23 1.45 19.91 -13.31
CA PHE A 23 2.23 20.90 -12.54
C PHE A 23 2.03 22.35 -13.04
N ASN A 24 1.47 22.55 -14.23
CA ASN A 24 1.28 23.89 -14.84
C ASN A 24 -0.17 24.41 -14.80
N ALA A 25 -1.13 23.69 -14.24
CA ALA A 25 -2.55 24.11 -14.21
C ALA A 25 -2.95 24.90 -12.93
N VAL A 26 -2.09 24.95 -11.92
CA VAL A 26 -2.41 25.53 -10.60
C VAL A 26 -2.11 27.04 -10.50
N ILE A 27 -1.37 27.62 -11.45
CA ILE A 27 -0.93 29.03 -11.36
C ILE A 27 -2.00 30.03 -11.87
N ALA A 28 -3.08 29.59 -12.53
CA ALA A 28 -4.02 30.50 -13.21
C ALA A 28 -5.32 30.84 -12.44
N ALA A 29 -5.46 30.48 -11.16
CA ALA A 29 -6.71 30.68 -10.41
C ALA A 29 -6.57 31.45 -9.08
N VAL A 30 -5.54 32.29 -8.93
CA VAL A 30 -5.41 33.17 -7.75
C VAL A 30 -5.47 34.63 -8.18
N LEU A 31 -6.65 35.07 -8.62
CA LEU A 31 -7.05 36.47 -8.59
C LEU A 31 -8.54 36.54 -8.23
N ALA A 32 -8.83 37.36 -7.21
CA ALA A 32 -10.13 37.71 -6.64
C ALA A 32 -10.72 36.75 -5.58
N MET A 33 -10.37 36.99 -4.31
CA MET A 33 -11.32 37.04 -3.17
C MET A 33 -10.60 37.53 -1.90
N ASN A 34 -10.64 38.85 -1.68
CA ASN A 34 -10.18 39.49 -0.44
C ASN A 34 -11.14 39.13 0.71
N GLY A 35 -10.67 38.46 1.76
CA GLY A 35 -11.39 38.39 3.04
C GLY A 35 -11.17 37.18 3.95
N ALA A 36 -10.69 36.04 3.44
CA ALA A 36 -10.52 34.82 4.25
C ALA A 36 -9.12 34.17 4.18
N GLN A 37 -8.19 34.72 3.38
CA GLN A 37 -6.94 34.05 3.03
C GLN A 37 -5.82 34.15 4.09
N ALA A 38 -5.98 34.96 5.14
CA ALA A 38 -4.92 35.12 6.14
C ALA A 38 -4.73 33.89 7.05
N TRP A 39 -5.73 33.02 7.19
CA TRP A 39 -5.66 31.87 8.10
C TRP A 39 -5.18 30.60 7.39
N ALA A 40 -5.46 30.48 6.08
CA ALA A 40 -5.00 29.37 5.24
C ALA A 40 -3.47 29.37 5.05
N ASN A 41 -2.83 30.54 5.13
CA ASN A 41 -1.37 30.69 5.01
C ASN A 41 -0.61 30.45 6.33
N MET A 42 -1.30 30.18 7.44
CA MET A 42 -0.68 29.86 8.74
C MET A 42 -0.62 28.35 9.04
N MET A 43 -1.26 27.50 8.23
CA MET A 43 -1.17 26.05 8.38
C MET A 43 -0.29 25.46 7.27
N PRO A 44 0.74 24.66 7.59
CA PRO A 44 1.45 23.92 6.56
C PRO A 44 0.48 23.00 5.83
N PRO A 45 0.64 22.79 4.50
CA PRO A 45 -0.18 21.84 3.78
C PRO A 45 -0.06 20.46 4.43
N PRO A 46 -1.13 19.63 4.41
CA PRO A 46 -1.05 18.28 4.95
C PRO A 46 0.08 17.51 4.24
N PRO A 47 0.74 16.56 4.94
CA PRO A 47 1.82 15.79 4.35
C PRO A 47 1.36 15.11 3.05
N PRO A 48 2.24 14.95 2.06
CA PRO A 48 1.94 14.18 0.86
C PRO A 48 1.39 12.80 1.23
N ALA A 49 0.26 12.42 0.63
CA ALA A 49 -0.38 11.14 0.87
C ALA A 49 -0.71 10.44 -0.46
N VAL A 50 -0.45 9.14 -0.51
CA VAL A 50 -0.78 8.27 -1.64
C VAL A 50 -1.87 7.31 -1.21
N LYS A 51 -2.94 7.23 -2.00
CA LYS A 51 -4.04 6.30 -1.77
C LYS A 51 -3.89 5.10 -2.69
N VAL A 52 -3.87 3.91 -2.10
CA VAL A 52 -3.68 2.65 -2.81
C VAL A 52 -4.92 1.77 -2.63
N ASP A 53 -5.62 1.51 -3.72
CA ASP A 53 -6.77 0.61 -3.70
C ASP A 53 -6.33 -0.84 -3.52
N MET A 54 -7.06 -1.56 -2.66
CA MET A 54 -6.77 -2.96 -2.36
C MET A 54 -7.91 -3.85 -2.85
N TYR A 55 -7.55 -4.96 -3.49
CA TYR A 55 -8.47 -5.94 -4.04
C TYR A 55 -8.14 -7.33 -3.48
N SER A 56 -9.14 -8.19 -3.36
CA SER A 56 -8.87 -9.61 -3.12
C SER A 56 -8.21 -10.21 -4.36
N ILE A 57 -7.36 -11.22 -4.19
CA ILE A 57 -6.76 -11.96 -5.30
C ILE A 57 -6.91 -13.46 -5.10
N ASP A 58 -7.01 -14.20 -6.20
CA ASP A 58 -6.96 -15.65 -6.22
C ASP A 58 -6.14 -16.15 -7.43
N ALA A 59 -6.12 -17.47 -7.65
CA ALA A 59 -5.42 -18.07 -8.78
C ALA A 59 -6.01 -17.69 -10.16
N LYS A 60 -7.21 -17.11 -10.20
CA LYS A 60 -7.91 -16.68 -11.42
C LYS A 60 -7.69 -15.19 -11.70
N GLY A 61 -7.42 -14.37 -10.68
CA GLY A 61 -7.17 -12.95 -10.88
C GLY A 61 -7.50 -12.07 -9.68
N MET A 62 -7.76 -10.80 -9.97
CA MET A 62 -8.30 -9.85 -9.01
C MET A 62 -9.81 -10.07 -8.85
N GLY A 63 -10.27 -10.01 -7.60
CA GLY A 63 -11.67 -10.06 -7.21
C GLY A 63 -12.17 -8.68 -6.73
N PRO A 64 -13.17 -8.65 -5.83
CA PRO A 64 -13.75 -7.42 -5.33
C PRO A 64 -12.75 -6.49 -4.64
N LYS A 65 -13.06 -5.18 -4.71
CA LYS A 65 -12.36 -4.15 -3.94
C LYS A 65 -12.64 -4.32 -2.45
N LEU A 66 -11.58 -4.38 -1.65
CA LEU A 66 -11.61 -4.54 -0.20
C LEU A 66 -11.55 -3.20 0.53
N GLY A 67 -11.13 -2.14 -0.17
CA GLY A 67 -10.95 -0.81 0.40
C GLY A 67 -9.70 -0.15 -0.16
N HIS A 68 -9.01 0.59 0.69
CA HIS A 68 -7.76 1.26 0.34
C HIS A 68 -6.81 1.36 1.54
N ILE A 69 -5.56 1.68 1.26
CA ILE A 69 -4.56 2.06 2.25
C ILE A 69 -4.06 3.45 1.87
N THR A 70 -4.06 4.35 2.84
CA THR A 70 -3.44 5.68 2.69
C THR A 70 -2.03 5.61 3.23
N ILE A 71 -1.05 5.96 2.41
CA ILE A 71 0.37 6.01 2.76
C ILE A 71 0.74 7.47 2.94
N THR A 72 1.28 7.82 4.11
CA THR A 72 1.67 9.18 4.45
C THR A 72 3.12 9.18 4.93
N GLU A 73 3.91 10.13 4.44
CA GLU A 73 5.28 10.31 4.93
C GLU A 73 5.28 10.96 6.32
N THR A 74 6.11 10.45 7.22
CA THR A 74 6.29 10.97 8.58
C THR A 74 7.79 11.12 8.88
N LEU A 75 8.12 11.80 9.97
CA LEU A 75 9.52 11.97 10.40
C LEU A 75 10.23 10.66 10.76
N VAL A 76 9.49 9.57 10.97
CA VAL A 76 10.01 8.28 11.47
C VAL A 76 9.77 7.12 10.51
N GLY A 77 9.34 7.39 9.28
CA GLY A 77 9.02 6.38 8.27
C GLY A 77 7.69 6.63 7.56
N LEU A 78 7.25 5.68 6.75
CA LEU A 78 5.94 5.74 6.08
C LEU A 78 4.86 5.15 6.98
N MET A 79 3.77 5.88 7.11
CA MET A 79 2.58 5.45 7.84
C MET A 79 1.55 4.88 6.87
N PHE A 80 1.14 3.64 7.08
CA PHE A 80 0.11 2.95 6.31
C PHE A 80 -1.18 2.91 7.13
N THR A 81 -2.18 3.66 6.67
CA THR A 81 -3.50 3.74 7.31
C THR A 81 -4.50 2.92 6.49
N PRO A 82 -4.81 1.69 6.89
CA PRO A 82 -5.77 0.85 6.18
C PRO A 82 -7.21 1.31 6.45
N ASP A 83 -8.04 1.23 5.42
CA ASP A 83 -9.49 1.22 5.52
C ASP A 83 -10.00 0.05 4.67
N LEU A 84 -9.87 -1.14 5.24
CA LEU A 84 -10.15 -2.41 4.57
C LEU A 84 -11.29 -3.16 5.26
N LYS A 85 -12.03 -3.95 4.49
CA LYS A 85 -13.12 -4.81 4.96
C LYS A 85 -13.17 -6.14 4.20
N GLY A 86 -13.89 -7.11 4.75
CA GLY A 86 -14.08 -8.42 4.12
C GLY A 86 -12.84 -9.32 4.19
N LEU A 87 -11.91 -9.03 5.10
CA LEU A 87 -10.74 -9.85 5.36
C LEU A 87 -11.04 -10.89 6.44
N PRO A 88 -10.46 -12.09 6.40
CA PRO A 88 -10.66 -13.02 7.49
C PRO A 88 -9.87 -12.55 8.73
N PRO A 89 -10.45 -12.61 9.95
CA PRO A 89 -9.85 -12.06 11.17
C PRO A 89 -8.46 -12.60 11.50
N GLY A 90 -7.67 -11.81 12.24
CA GLY A 90 -6.34 -12.17 12.71
C GLY A 90 -5.20 -11.33 12.11
N GLU A 91 -3.97 -11.71 12.42
CA GLU A 91 -2.77 -11.05 11.90
C GLU A 91 -2.42 -11.54 10.49
N ARG A 92 -1.99 -10.61 9.64
CA ARG A 92 -1.57 -10.88 8.26
C ARG A 92 -0.20 -10.28 8.00
N GLY A 93 0.66 -11.03 7.31
CA GLY A 93 1.89 -10.48 6.74
C GLY A 93 1.55 -9.36 5.77
N PHE A 94 2.26 -8.25 5.88
CA PHE A 94 2.01 -7.06 5.09
C PHE A 94 3.34 -6.53 4.58
N HIS A 95 3.49 -6.47 3.25
CA HIS A 95 4.77 -6.18 2.63
C HIS A 95 4.57 -5.40 1.34
N VAL A 96 5.56 -4.59 1.00
CA VAL A 96 5.72 -4.01 -0.34
C VAL A 96 6.49 -5.01 -1.20
N HIS A 97 5.97 -5.30 -2.38
CA HIS A 97 6.60 -6.18 -3.36
C HIS A 97 7.37 -5.38 -4.43
N GLU A 98 8.35 -6.01 -5.06
CA GLU A 98 9.24 -5.34 -6.02
C GLU A 98 8.55 -4.98 -7.35
N VAL A 99 7.50 -5.71 -7.75
CA VAL A 99 6.73 -5.46 -8.97
C VAL A 99 5.30 -5.03 -8.62
N GLY A 100 4.86 -3.93 -9.21
CA GLY A 100 3.49 -3.43 -9.11
C GLY A 100 2.46 -4.22 -9.90
N ASN A 101 2.46 -5.54 -9.81
CA ASN A 101 1.57 -6.42 -10.58
C ASN A 101 0.90 -7.50 -9.70
N CYS A 102 -0.39 -7.34 -9.45
CA CYS A 102 -1.18 -8.26 -8.63
C CYS A 102 -1.64 -9.53 -9.36
N ALA A 103 -1.29 -9.71 -10.63
CA ALA A 103 -1.77 -10.84 -11.41
C ALA A 103 -1.27 -12.18 -10.83
N PRO A 104 -2.06 -13.25 -10.94
CA PRO A 104 -1.56 -14.58 -10.65
C PRO A 104 -0.44 -14.93 -11.64
N GLY A 105 0.39 -15.90 -11.27
CA GLY A 105 1.50 -16.35 -12.10
C GLY A 105 1.79 -17.82 -11.87
N LEU A 106 2.47 -18.44 -12.84
CA LEU A 106 2.80 -19.86 -12.77
C LEU A 106 3.92 -20.09 -11.75
N LYS A 107 3.61 -20.91 -10.75
CA LYS A 107 4.56 -21.37 -9.74
C LYS A 107 4.40 -22.87 -9.57
N ASP A 108 5.48 -23.62 -9.74
CA ASP A 108 5.51 -25.08 -9.57
C ASP A 108 4.39 -25.80 -10.35
N GLY A 109 4.07 -25.33 -11.56
CA GLY A 109 3.05 -25.91 -12.43
C GLY A 109 1.61 -25.50 -12.13
N ALA A 110 1.37 -24.63 -11.15
CA ALA A 110 0.03 -24.12 -10.81
C ALA A 110 -0.02 -22.59 -10.80
N MET A 111 -1.16 -22.03 -11.21
CA MET A 111 -1.41 -20.59 -11.07
C MET A 111 -1.53 -20.23 -9.59
N THR A 112 -0.68 -19.33 -9.13
CA THR A 112 -0.64 -18.85 -7.75
C THR A 112 -1.03 -17.39 -7.71
N ALA A 113 -1.97 -17.05 -6.83
CA ALA A 113 -2.45 -15.69 -6.64
C ALA A 113 -1.30 -14.71 -6.34
N GLY A 114 -1.29 -13.56 -7.02
CA GLY A 114 -0.31 -12.49 -6.78
C GLY A 114 1.14 -12.81 -7.10
N TRP A 115 1.44 -13.96 -7.74
CA TRP A 115 2.83 -14.38 -8.00
C TRP A 115 3.60 -13.39 -8.89
N SER A 116 2.91 -12.64 -9.75
CA SER A 116 3.52 -11.62 -10.60
C SER A 116 4.03 -10.39 -9.85
N ALA A 117 3.73 -10.26 -8.55
CA ALA A 117 4.24 -9.16 -7.72
C ALA A 117 5.75 -9.30 -7.43
N GLY A 118 6.30 -10.50 -7.63
CA GLY A 118 7.72 -10.78 -7.36
C GLY A 118 8.02 -10.91 -5.87
N ALA A 119 9.30 -10.79 -5.51
CA ALA A 119 9.77 -10.87 -4.13
C ALA A 119 9.38 -9.62 -3.32
N HIS A 120 9.67 -9.65 -2.02
CA HIS A 120 9.58 -8.45 -1.18
C HIS A 120 10.55 -7.39 -1.71
N TYR A 121 10.17 -6.12 -1.60
CA TYR A 121 11.01 -5.02 -2.04
C TYR A 121 12.31 -4.96 -1.21
N ASP A 122 13.43 -5.28 -1.86
CA ASP A 122 14.75 -5.40 -1.24
C ASP A 122 15.84 -4.68 -2.05
N PRO A 123 15.84 -3.34 -2.08
CA PRO A 123 16.79 -2.57 -2.88
C PRO A 123 18.25 -2.76 -2.43
N ALA A 124 18.46 -3.13 -1.17
CA ALA A 124 19.78 -3.42 -0.62
C ALA A 124 20.22 -4.87 -0.86
N LYS A 125 19.40 -5.71 -1.50
CA LYS A 125 19.69 -7.11 -1.83
C LYS A 125 20.15 -7.92 -0.61
N THR A 126 19.49 -7.69 0.52
CA THR A 126 19.75 -8.37 1.78
C THR A 126 19.42 -9.86 1.74
N GLY A 127 18.41 -10.25 0.95
CA GLY A 127 17.90 -11.62 0.86
C GLY A 127 17.31 -12.15 2.17
N LYS A 128 16.92 -11.25 3.09
CA LYS A 128 16.49 -11.61 4.45
C LYS A 128 15.18 -10.92 4.81
N HIS A 129 14.21 -11.71 5.25
CA HIS A 129 12.98 -11.20 5.85
C HIS A 129 13.18 -11.09 7.37
N VAL A 130 13.17 -9.88 7.92
CA VAL A 130 13.47 -9.63 9.35
C VAL A 130 12.43 -8.74 10.05
N GLY A 131 11.45 -8.24 9.31
CA GLY A 131 10.42 -7.33 9.83
C GLY A 131 10.88 -5.86 9.87
N PRO A 132 9.97 -4.94 10.23
CA PRO A 132 10.18 -3.49 10.10
C PRO A 132 11.19 -2.90 11.09
N HIS A 133 11.47 -3.58 12.21
CA HIS A 133 12.25 -3.00 13.32
C HIS A 133 13.70 -3.48 13.39
N LYS A 134 14.10 -4.43 12.54
CA LYS A 134 15.47 -4.97 12.53
C LYS A 134 16.23 -4.48 11.30
N GLU A 135 17.52 -4.24 11.50
CA GLU A 135 18.43 -3.91 10.41
C GLU A 135 18.72 -5.13 9.52
N GLY A 136 19.06 -4.87 8.25
CA GLY A 136 19.61 -5.88 7.35
C GLY A 136 18.61 -6.88 6.75
N GLY A 137 17.34 -6.53 6.63
CA GLY A 137 16.37 -7.25 5.80
C GLY A 137 15.64 -6.36 4.80
N HIS A 138 14.58 -6.90 4.19
CA HIS A 138 13.88 -6.23 3.11
C HIS A 138 13.32 -4.87 3.55
N LYS A 139 13.49 -3.84 2.70
CA LYS A 139 12.92 -2.50 2.94
C LYS A 139 11.38 -2.52 2.86
N GLY A 140 10.82 -3.50 2.16
CA GLY A 140 9.38 -3.72 2.05
C GLY A 140 8.72 -4.46 3.20
N ASP A 141 9.45 -4.87 4.24
CA ASP A 141 8.85 -5.52 5.41
C ASP A 141 8.14 -4.48 6.30
N LEU A 142 6.82 -4.62 6.47
CA LEU A 142 5.99 -3.72 7.27
C LEU A 142 5.55 -4.36 8.58
N GLU A 143 5.01 -3.56 9.50
CA GLU A 143 4.26 -4.08 10.64
C GLU A 143 3.07 -4.93 10.17
N VAL A 144 2.70 -5.93 10.99
CA VAL A 144 1.60 -6.84 10.67
C VAL A 144 0.29 -6.07 10.47
N LEU A 145 -0.46 -6.45 9.45
CA LEU A 145 -1.81 -5.93 9.26
C LEU A 145 -2.75 -6.67 10.23
N LYS A 146 -3.35 -5.94 11.16
CA LYS A 146 -4.32 -6.48 12.13
C LYS A 146 -5.73 -6.37 11.59
N VAL A 147 -6.39 -7.52 11.43
CA VAL A 147 -7.79 -7.62 11.02
C VAL A 147 -8.65 -7.97 12.23
N GLY A 148 -9.62 -7.11 12.54
CA GLY A 148 -10.59 -7.30 13.62
C GLY A 148 -11.54 -8.47 13.38
N ALA A 149 -12.28 -8.85 14.43
CA ALA A 149 -13.25 -9.95 14.38
C ALA A 149 -14.39 -9.70 13.39
N ASP A 150 -14.69 -8.43 13.08
CA ASP A 150 -15.67 -7.99 12.09
C ASP A 150 -15.14 -8.02 10.64
N GLY A 151 -13.88 -8.45 10.45
CA GLY A 151 -13.22 -8.51 9.15
C GLY A 151 -12.73 -7.17 8.62
N THR A 152 -12.66 -6.13 9.47
CA THR A 152 -12.09 -4.83 9.11
C THR A 152 -10.63 -4.70 9.53
N ALA A 153 -9.85 -3.95 8.77
CA ALA A 153 -8.50 -3.54 9.16
C ALA A 153 -8.40 -2.02 9.15
N LYS A 154 -8.21 -1.45 10.33
CA LYS A 154 -8.10 0.01 10.57
C LYS A 154 -6.88 0.40 11.42
N THR A 155 -6.15 -0.60 11.94
CA THR A 155 -4.95 -0.34 12.74
C THR A 155 -3.82 0.10 11.82
N VAL A 156 -3.20 1.23 12.15
CA VAL A 156 -2.04 1.75 11.43
C VAL A 156 -0.87 0.75 11.49
N ALA A 157 -0.15 0.65 10.39
CA ALA A 157 1.11 -0.07 10.29
C ALA A 157 2.22 0.90 9.84
N MET A 158 3.40 0.82 10.44
CA MET A 158 4.54 1.64 10.07
C MET A 158 5.53 0.86 9.20
N SER A 159 6.18 1.57 8.27
CA SER A 159 7.47 1.14 7.74
C SER A 159 8.60 1.60 8.65
N LYS A 160 9.78 1.02 8.41
CA LYS A 160 11.05 1.60 8.81
C LYS A 160 11.33 2.95 8.12
#